data_AF-A0A2T7Q9R9-F1
#
_entry.id   AF-A0A2T7Q9R9-F1
#
_cell.length_a   1.000
_cell.length_b   1.000
_cell.length_c   1.000
_cell.angle_alpha   90.00
_cell.angle_beta   90.00
_cell.angle_gamma   90.00
#
_symmetry.space_group_name_H-M   'P 1'
#
loop_
_entity.id
_entity.type
_entity.pdbx_description
1 polymer ?
#
loop_
_entity_poly.entity_id
_entity_poly.type
_entity_poly.pdbx_seq_one_letter_code
_entity_poly.pdbx_strand_id
1 'polypeptide(L)'
;MRLTTENFEIVSGGNIYTVKATEYINGSEELRYRVSFNDNPICVFGWNNELNRFAVMHDKRNPDMSNEIETAIGKRLEKIQQMKEAA
;
A
#
# COMPACT_ATOMS: atom_id res chain seq x y z
N MET A 1 -15.03 -5.10 -12.80
CA MET A 1 -14.57 -4.02 -11.90
C MET A 1 -13.27 -3.44 -12.48
N ARG A 2 -13.19 -2.13 -12.76
CA ARG A 2 -11.93 -1.51 -13.20
C ARG A 2 -11.01 -1.43 -11.99
N LEU A 3 -9.81 -2.01 -12.08
CA LEU A 3 -8.78 -1.86 -11.05
C LEU A 3 -8.22 -0.44 -11.16
N THR A 4 -8.36 0.35 -10.10
CA THR A 4 -7.78 1.69 -10.05
C THR A 4 -6.34 1.58 -9.58
N THR A 5 -5.41 2.16 -10.35
CA THR A 5 -4.00 2.23 -9.97
C THR A 5 -3.64 3.67 -9.66
N GLU A 6 -3.21 3.89 -8.44
CA GLU A 6 -2.68 5.17 -7.97
C GLU A 6 -1.16 5.15 -8.09
N ASN A 7 -0.60 6.23 -8.62
CA ASN A 7 0.84 6.46 -8.63
C ASN A 7 1.13 7.67 -7.74
N PHE A 8 2.03 7.51 -6.78
CA PHE A 8 2.39 8.59 -5.86
C PHE A 8 3.84 8.44 -5.39
N GLU A 9 4.37 9.51 -4.83
CA GLU A 9 5.70 9.53 -4.23
C GLU A 9 5.61 9.49 -2.70
N ILE A 10 6.59 8.86 -2.08
CA ILE A 10 6.86 9.00 -0.65
C ILE A 10 8.31 9.44 -0.45
N VAL A 11 8.57 10.11 0.67
CA VAL A 11 9.91 10.51 1.10
C VAL A 11 10.27 9.72 2.34
N SER A 12 11.42 9.05 2.33
CA SER A 12 11.94 8.30 3.47
C SER A 12 13.46 8.34 3.50
N GLY A 13 14.06 8.67 4.64
CA GLY A 13 15.51 8.82 4.79
C GLY A 13 16.16 9.81 3.80
N GLY A 14 15.44 10.84 3.36
CA GLY A 14 15.91 11.80 2.35
C GLY A 14 15.84 11.33 0.89
N ASN A 15 15.38 10.10 0.65
CA ASN A 15 15.16 9.55 -0.69
C ASN A 15 13.70 9.63 -1.11
N ILE A 16 13.46 9.80 -2.41
CA ILE A 16 12.13 9.75 -3.03
C ILE A 16 11.90 8.35 -3.59
N TYR A 17 10.75 7.76 -3.29
CA TYR A 17 10.32 6.48 -3.84
C TYR A 17 9.04 6.67 -4.63
N THR A 18 9.05 6.23 -5.89
CA THR A 18 7.85 6.18 -6.72
C THR A 18 7.10 4.89 -6.40
N VAL A 19 5.84 5.03 -6.01
CA VAL A 19 4.96 3.94 -5.58
C VAL A 19 3.82 3.79 -6.55
N LYS A 20 3.56 2.55 -6.97
CA LYS A 20 2.41 2.14 -7.75
C LYS A 20 1.54 1.24 -6.90
N ALA A 21 0.31 1.66 -6.63
CA ALA A 21 -0.65 0.93 -5.81
C ALA A 21 -1.91 0.60 -6.62
N THR A 22 -2.12 -0.68 -6.91
CA THR A 22 -3.31 -1.16 -7.62
C THR A 22 -4.29 -1.77 -6.62
N GLU A 23 -5.46 -1.17 -6.53
CA GLU A 23 -6.58 -1.60 -5.68
C GLU A 23 -7.22 -2.90 -6.20
N TYR A 24 -7.57 -3.80 -5.29
CA TYR A 24 -8.43 -4.96 -5.58
C TYR A 24 -9.17 -5.45 -4.32
N ILE A 25 -10.28 -6.16 -4.53
CA ILE A 25 -10.98 -6.88 -3.47
C ILE A 25 -10.54 -8.34 -3.49
N ASN A 26 -10.11 -8.90 -2.35
CA ASN A 26 -9.70 -10.30 -2.28
C ASN A 26 -10.92 -11.25 -2.20
N GLY A 27 -10.66 -12.56 -2.12
CA GLY A 27 -11.73 -13.58 -2.00
C GLY A 27 -12.53 -13.53 -0.69
N SER A 28 -12.14 -12.69 0.26
CA SER A 28 -12.81 -12.46 1.54
C SER A 28 -13.51 -11.10 1.60
N GLU A 29 -13.71 -10.46 0.45
CA GLU A 29 -14.33 -9.12 0.32
C GLU A 29 -13.56 -7.99 1.00
N GLU A 30 -12.28 -8.20 1.30
CA GLU A 30 -11.42 -7.18 1.91
C GLU A 30 -10.69 -6.37 0.85
N LEU A 31 -10.65 -5.05 1.08
CA LEU A 31 -9.83 -4.12 0.31
C LEU A 31 -8.34 -4.41 0.50
N ARG A 32 -7.64 -4.58 -0.62
CA ARG A 32 -6.20 -4.81 -0.69
C ARG A 32 -5.57 -3.93 -1.76
N TYR A 33 -4.27 -3.69 -1.63
CA TYR A 33 -3.46 -2.99 -2.62
C TYR A 33 -2.25 -3.83 -3.01
N ARG A 34 -2.06 -4.07 -4.30
CA ARG A 34 -0.78 -4.55 -4.83
C ARG A 34 0.14 -3.34 -4.98
N VAL A 35 1.22 -3.32 -4.22
CA VAL A 35 2.14 -2.19 -4.15
C VAL A 35 3.52 -2.58 -4.66
N SER A 36 4.05 -1.77 -5.56
CA SER A 36 5.44 -1.79 -6.02
C SER A 36 6.04 -0.41 -5.75
N PHE A 37 7.30 -0.36 -5.33
CA PHE A 37 8.03 0.89 -5.12
C PHE A 37 9.44 0.78 -5.72
N ASN A 38 9.86 1.76 -6.52
CA ASN A 38 11.13 1.74 -7.26
C ASN A 38 11.43 0.39 -7.95
N ASP A 39 10.42 -0.18 -8.63
CA ASP A 39 10.48 -1.47 -9.32
C ASP A 39 10.80 -2.70 -8.44
N ASN A 40 10.67 -2.59 -7.12
CA ASN A 40 10.73 -3.74 -6.23
C ASN A 40 9.60 -4.74 -6.48
N PRO A 41 9.78 -6.01 -6.05
CA PRO A 41 8.71 -7.00 -6.09
C PRO A 41 7.41 -6.48 -5.48
N ILE A 42 6.29 -6.90 -6.04
CA ILE A 42 4.98 -6.52 -5.54
C ILE A 42 4.77 -7.10 -4.14
N CYS A 43 4.38 -6.26 -3.20
CA CYS A 43 3.88 -6.64 -1.89
C CYS A 43 2.37 -6.34 -1.80
N VAL A 44 1.67 -7.04 -0.93
CA VAL A 44 0.24 -6.80 -0.70
C VAL A 44 0.07 -6.00 0.57
N PHE A 45 -0.57 -4.84 0.46
CA PHE A 45 -1.05 -4.07 1.60
C PHE A 45 -2.51 -4.38 1.88
N GLY A 46 -2.84 -4.39 3.16
CA GLY A 46 -4.19 -4.59 3.66
C GLY A 46 -4.39 -3.87 4.99
N TRP A 47 -5.64 -3.62 5.37
CA TRP A 47 -5.92 -3.08 6.70
C TRP A 47 -5.47 -4.07 7.78
N ASN A 48 -4.62 -3.60 8.69
CA ASN A 48 -4.15 -4.36 9.84
C ASN A 48 -4.79 -3.79 11.11
N ASN A 49 -5.59 -4.62 11.79
CA ASN A 49 -6.33 -4.21 12.99
C ASN A 49 -5.45 -3.95 14.21
N GLU A 50 -4.30 -4.63 14.32
CA GLU A 50 -3.37 -4.44 15.45
C GLU A 50 -2.62 -3.11 15.34
N LEU A 51 -2.27 -2.72 14.11
CA LEU A 51 -1.57 -1.47 13.82
C LEU A 51 -2.53 -0.30 13.53
N ASN A 52 -3.82 -0.57 13.36
CA ASN A 52 -4.87 0.37 12.98
C ASN A 52 -4.49 1.22 11.75
N ARG A 53 -3.96 0.57 10.71
CA ARG A 53 -3.55 1.21 9.44
C ARG A 53 -3.43 0.18 8.33
N PHE A 54 -3.30 0.66 7.09
CA PHE A 54 -2.76 -0.19 6.03
C PHE A 54 -1.32 -0.59 6.34
N ALA A 55 -1.05 -1.88 6.22
CA ALA A 55 0.27 -2.47 6.44
C ALA A 55 0.52 -3.60 5.43
N VAL A 56 1.79 -3.97 5.28
CA VAL A 56 2.16 -5.15 4.49
C VAL A 56 1.54 -6.40 5.15
N MET A 57 0.79 -7.17 4.36
CA MET A 57 0.30 -8.49 4.75
C MET A 57 1.48 -9.46 4.65
N HIS A 58 2.27 -9.59 5.72
CA HIS A 58 3.51 -10.38 5.74
C HIS A 58 3.28 -11.84 5.32
N ASP A 59 3.69 -12.18 4.10
CA ASP A 59 3.94 -13.54 3.62
C ASP A 59 5.47 -13.71 3.48
N LYS A 60 5.97 -14.94 3.58
CA LYS A 60 7.39 -15.31 3.42
C LYS A 60 8.02 -14.84 2.11
N ARG A 61 7.19 -14.41 1.15
CA ARG A 61 7.56 -13.96 -0.21
C ARG A 61 7.64 -12.45 -0.34
N ASN A 62 7.29 -11.69 0.68
CA ASN A 62 7.33 -10.23 0.59
C ASN A 62 8.79 -9.76 0.53
N PRO A 63 9.10 -8.77 -0.33
CA PRO A 63 10.41 -8.16 -0.36
C PRO A 63 10.72 -7.51 0.99
N ASP A 64 12.01 -7.44 1.31
CA ASP A 64 12.47 -6.69 2.48
C ASP A 64 12.12 -5.21 2.30
N MET A 65 11.35 -4.67 3.24
CA MET A 65 10.86 -3.30 3.23
C MET A 65 11.09 -2.72 4.62
N SER A 66 11.70 -1.54 4.68
CA SER A 66 11.90 -0.86 5.95
C SER A 66 10.57 -0.39 6.54
N ASN A 67 10.44 -0.42 7.86
CA ASN A 67 9.23 0.02 8.57
C ASN A 67 8.84 1.47 8.24
N GLU A 68 9.83 2.32 7.94
CA GLU A 68 9.59 3.72 7.57
C GLU A 68 8.87 3.85 6.22
N ILE A 69 9.36 3.12 5.20
CA ILE A 69 8.73 3.04 3.88
C ILE A 69 7.34 2.43 4.00
N GLU A 70 7.22 1.31 4.72
CA GLU A 70 5.97 0.60 4.93
C GLU A 70 4.89 1.50 5.57
N THR A 71 5.27 2.23 6.61
CA THR A 71 4.40 3.19 7.29
C THR A 71 4.03 4.37 6.39
N ALA A 72 4.96 4.90 5.61
CA ALA A 72 4.71 6.02 4.71
C ALA A 72 3.71 5.66 3.61
N ILE A 73 3.88 4.48 3.01
CA ILE A 73 2.93 3.93 2.03
C ILE A 73 1.56 3.73 2.68
N GLY A 74 1.50 3.06 3.84
CA GLY A 74 0.25 2.78 4.55
C GLY A 74 -0.58 4.04 4.83
N LYS A 75 0.05 5.10 5.34
CA LYS A 75 -0.60 6.40 5.55
C LYS A 75 -1.12 7.04 4.27
N ARG A 76 -0.41 6.84 3.15
CA ARG A 76 -0.83 7.40 1.86
C ARG A 76 -2.03 6.65 1.30
N LEU A 77 -2.08 5.33 1.44
CA LEU A 77 -3.23 4.51 1.07
C LEU A 77 -4.49 4.87 1.86
N GLU A 78 -4.35 5.11 3.16
CA GLU A 78 -5.45 5.57 4.01
C GLU A 78 -6.08 6.88 3.49
N LYS A 79 -5.24 7.88 3.16
CA LYS A 79 -5.72 9.14 2.57
C LYS A 79 -6.45 8.93 1.24
N ILE A 80 -5.93 8.03 0.39
CA ILE A 80 -6.56 7.69 -0.89
C ILE A 80 -7.95 7.07 -0.65
N GLN A 81 -8.07 6.15 0.30
CA GLN A 81 -9.36 5.55 0.64
C GLN A 81 -10.34 6.60 1.15
N GLN A 82 -9.92 7.44 2.11
CA GLN A 82 -10.76 8.52 2.66
C GLN A 82 -11.26 9.49 1.57
N MET A 83 -10.40 9.83 0.61
CA MET A 83 -10.79 10.70 -0.52
C MET A 83 -11.82 10.04 -1.44
N LYS A 84 -11.75 8.70 -1.61
CA LYS A 84 -12.72 7.95 -2.41
C LYS A 84 -14.06 7.78 -1.71
N GLU A 85 -14.07 7.61 -0.39
CA GLU A 85 -15.29 7.49 0.42
C GLU A 85 -16.04 8.83 0.56
N ALA A 86 -15.34 9.94 0.40
CA ALA A 86 -15.93 11.29 0.45
C ALA A 86 -16.45 11.82 -0.90
N ALA A 87 -16.28 11.06 -1.99
CA ALA A 87 -16.64 11.44 -3.37
C ALA A 87 -17.94 10.77 -3.82
#